data_AF-A0A845GM89-F1
#
_entry.id   AF-A0A845GM89-F1
#
_cell.length_a   1.000
_cell.length_b   1.000
_cell.length_c   1.000
_cell.angle_alpha   90.00
_cell.angle_beta   90.00
_cell.angle_gamma   90.00
#
_symmetry.space_group_name_H-M   'P 1'
#
loop_
_entity.id
_entity.type
_entity.pdbx_description
1 polymer ?
#
loop_
_entity_poly.entity_id
_entity_poly.type
_entity_poly.pdbx_seq_one_letter_code
_entity_poly.pdbx_strand_id
1 'polypeptide(L)'
;MELFNKSGVLVSSVLVLVGALIACQAQEDAIPSPTVIEAAAMQMGPMGQTAAERRLQEWADQGSPVAQRELALRYLANPAKRHEAMQLFERAANAGDAQAAEGLVGMYHGNTAAMQSGSGNSAISAGRVIKEAANVNYLPR
;
A
#
# COMPACT_ATOMS: atom_id res chain seq x y z
N MET A 1 10.57 -0.54 56.98
CA MET A 1 9.56 -0.14 55.98
C MET A 1 10.19 -0.01 54.58
N GLU A 2 10.84 -1.07 54.06
CA GLU A 2 11.54 -1.00 52.76
C GLU A 2 10.98 -1.95 51.69
N LEU A 3 10.15 -2.91 52.07
CA LEU A 3 9.55 -3.87 51.14
C LEU A 3 8.50 -3.23 50.22
N PHE A 4 7.70 -2.29 50.72
CA PHE A 4 6.63 -1.63 49.95
C PHE A 4 7.14 -0.72 48.83
N ASN A 5 8.34 -0.14 48.99
CA ASN A 5 8.95 0.71 47.97
C ASN A 5 9.49 -0.13 46.80
N LYS A 6 10.10 -1.29 47.10
CA LYS A 6 10.62 -2.20 46.06
C LYS A 6 9.50 -2.86 45.26
N SER A 7 8.42 -3.29 45.92
CA SER A 7 7.27 -3.89 45.23
C SER A 7 6.49 -2.86 44.38
N GLY A 8 6.35 -1.61 44.84
CA GLY A 8 5.72 -0.54 44.04
C GLY A 8 6.51 -0.19 42.77
N VAL A 9 7.84 -0.14 42.85
CA VAL A 9 8.71 0.12 41.68
C VAL A 9 8.66 -1.04 40.68
N LEU A 10 8.60 -2.30 41.16
CA LEU A 10 8.47 -3.47 40.30
C LEU A 10 7.13 -3.50 39.56
N VAL A 11 6.02 -3.19 40.26
CA VAL A 11 4.68 -3.14 39.63
C VAL A 11 4.60 -2.02 38.59
N SER A 12 5.17 -0.85 38.88
CA SER A 12 5.21 0.27 37.93
C SER A 12 6.06 -0.05 36.69
N SER A 13 7.23 -0.67 36.89
CA SER A 13 8.10 -1.08 35.78
C SER A 13 7.45 -2.13 34.88
N VAL A 14 6.75 -3.11 35.48
CA VAL A 14 6.00 -4.13 34.74
C VAL A 14 4.85 -3.48 33.95
N LEU A 15 4.11 -2.55 34.54
CA LEU A 15 3.04 -1.83 33.84
C LEU A 15 3.57 -0.99 32.67
N VAL A 16 4.71 -0.32 32.82
CA VAL A 16 5.35 0.44 31.74
C VAL A 16 5.81 -0.48 30.61
N LEU A 17 6.41 -1.63 30.93
CA LEU A 17 6.84 -2.61 29.92
C LEU A 17 5.66 -3.24 29.18
N VAL A 18 4.58 -3.59 29.90
CA VAL A 18 3.35 -4.13 29.28
C VAL A 18 2.66 -3.06 28.43
N GLY A 19 2.59 -1.81 28.88
CA GLY A 19 2.05 -0.69 28.10
C GLY A 19 2.85 -0.42 26.83
N ALA A 20 4.18 -0.50 26.88
CA ALA A 20 5.04 -0.35 25.70
C ALA A 20 4.86 -1.50 24.69
N LEU A 21 4.62 -2.72 25.15
CA LEU A 21 4.35 -3.86 24.28
C LEU A 21 2.98 -3.75 23.59
N ILE A 22 1.97 -3.20 24.26
CA ILE A 22 0.65 -2.95 23.66
C ILE A 22 0.74 -1.86 22.57
N ALA A 23 1.59 -0.85 22.76
CA ALA A 23 1.80 0.20 21.75
C ALA A 23 2.47 -0.30 20.46
N CYS A 24 3.38 -1.30 20.54
CA CYS A 24 3.96 -1.92 19.35
C CYS A 24 2.94 -2.72 18.51
N GLN A 25 1.88 -3.26 19.15
CA GLN A 25 0.85 -4.04 18.46
C GLN A 25 -0.25 -3.15 17.84
N ALA A 26 -0.28 -1.86 18.15
CA ALA A 26 -1.29 -0.93 17.63
C ALA A 26 -0.86 -0.27 16.30
N GLN A 27 0.31 -0.62 15.74
CA GLN A 27 0.80 -0.06 14.48
C GLN A 27 0.30 -0.84 13.25
N GLU A 28 -0.94 -1.31 13.30
CA GLU A 28 -1.62 -1.98 12.18
C GLU A 28 -2.59 -1.04 11.42
N ASP A 29 -2.86 0.16 11.93
CA ASP A 29 -3.80 1.15 11.33
C ASP A 29 -3.12 2.26 10.49
N ALA A 30 -1.80 2.19 10.29
CA ALA A 30 -1.12 3.12 9.39
C ALA A 30 -1.20 2.59 7.95
N ILE A 31 -1.87 3.34 7.06
CA ILE A 31 -1.81 3.11 5.61
C ILE A 31 -0.34 3.00 5.19
N PRO A 32 0.12 1.84 4.69
CA PRO A 32 1.52 1.66 4.36
C PRO A 32 1.91 2.51 3.13
N SER A 33 3.20 2.76 2.96
CA SER A 33 3.69 3.54 1.82
C SER A 33 3.28 2.91 0.48
N PRO A 34 3.06 3.70 -0.59
CA PRO A 34 2.67 3.24 -1.92
C PRO A 34 3.45 2.02 -2.43
N THR A 35 4.77 2.02 -2.25
CA THR A 35 5.66 0.94 -2.70
C THR A 35 5.39 -0.38 -2.00
N VAL A 36 5.00 -0.35 -0.73
CA VAL A 36 4.63 -1.55 0.05
C VAL A 36 3.29 -2.09 -0.42
N ILE A 37 2.35 -1.20 -0.75
CA ILE A 37 1.04 -1.59 -1.28
C ILE A 37 1.20 -2.27 -2.65
N GLU A 38 1.98 -1.68 -3.55
CA GLU A 38 2.29 -2.25 -4.86
C GLU A 38 3.04 -3.58 -4.74
N ALA A 39 4.06 -3.66 -3.87
CA ALA A 39 4.79 -4.89 -3.63
C ALA A 39 3.90 -6.00 -3.06
N ALA A 40 3.00 -5.67 -2.14
CA ALA A 40 2.00 -6.60 -1.62
C ALA A 40 1.03 -7.04 -2.73
N ALA A 41 0.65 -6.12 -3.63
CA ALA A 41 -0.18 -6.42 -4.78
C ALA A 41 0.50 -7.38 -5.77
N MET A 42 1.81 -7.27 -5.96
CA MET A 42 2.58 -8.14 -6.85
C MET A 42 2.81 -9.55 -6.27
N GLN A 43 2.93 -9.69 -4.95
CA GLN A 43 3.25 -10.96 -4.29
C GLN A 43 2.04 -11.91 -4.15
N MET A 44 0.83 -11.50 -4.52
CA MET A 44 -0.35 -12.35 -4.37
C MET A 44 -0.38 -13.46 -5.43
N GLY A 45 0.16 -14.64 -5.08
CA GLY A 45 0.00 -15.87 -5.86
C GLY A 45 -1.43 -16.46 -5.77
N PRO A 46 -1.71 -17.59 -6.46
CA PRO A 46 -3.05 -18.13 -6.65
C PRO A 46 -3.79 -18.53 -5.36
N MET A 47 -3.09 -18.92 -4.30
CA MET A 47 -3.68 -19.23 -2.98
C MET A 47 -3.80 -18.02 -2.05
N GLY A 48 -3.16 -16.89 -2.39
CA GLY A 48 -3.17 -15.65 -1.61
C GLY A 48 -4.21 -14.62 -2.09
N GLN A 49 -4.95 -14.91 -3.16
CA GLN A 49 -5.84 -13.94 -3.80
C GLN A 49 -6.87 -13.36 -2.83
N THR A 50 -7.55 -14.18 -2.03
CA THR A 50 -8.64 -13.71 -1.16
C THR A 50 -8.13 -12.92 0.05
N ALA A 51 -7.02 -13.35 0.66
CA ALA A 51 -6.47 -12.68 1.84
C ALA A 51 -5.86 -11.33 1.47
N ALA A 52 -5.24 -11.24 0.30
CA ALA A 52 -4.55 -10.03 -0.11
C ALA A 52 -5.46 -9.08 -0.91
N GLU A 53 -6.54 -9.56 -1.55
CA GLU A 53 -7.68 -8.72 -1.94
C GLU A 53 -8.30 -8.04 -0.71
N ARG A 54 -8.49 -8.78 0.39
CA ARG A 54 -9.00 -8.22 1.64
C ARG A 54 -8.09 -7.12 2.21
N ARG A 55 -6.77 -7.32 2.21
CA ARG A 55 -5.80 -6.30 2.62
C ARG A 55 -5.82 -5.06 1.74
N LEU A 56 -5.90 -5.23 0.41
CA LEU A 56 -6.07 -4.10 -0.50
C LEU A 56 -7.37 -3.36 -0.23
N GLN A 57 -8.45 -4.09 0.05
CA GLN A 57 -9.73 -3.51 0.39
C GLN A 57 -9.65 -2.70 1.70
N GLU A 58 -9.02 -3.24 2.74
CA GLU A 58 -8.76 -2.54 4.00
C GLU A 58 -8.02 -1.22 3.76
N TRP A 59 -6.94 -1.22 2.97
CA TRP A 59 -6.19 0.01 2.66
C TRP A 59 -6.95 0.96 1.74
N ALA A 60 -7.76 0.44 0.81
CA ALA A 60 -8.59 1.24 -0.07
C ALA A 60 -9.72 1.95 0.70
N ASP A 61 -10.30 1.27 1.70
CA ASP A 61 -11.32 1.80 2.60
C ASP A 61 -10.75 2.84 3.58
N GLN A 62 -9.48 2.68 3.97
CA GLN A 62 -8.72 3.72 4.69
C GLN A 62 -8.37 4.94 3.81
N GLY A 63 -8.66 4.89 2.50
CA GLY A 63 -8.49 6.01 1.58
C GLY A 63 -7.17 6.03 0.81
N SER A 64 -6.41 4.94 0.79
CA SER A 64 -5.20 4.86 -0.02
C SER A 64 -5.54 4.86 -1.52
N PRO A 65 -5.14 5.89 -2.28
CA PRO A 65 -5.44 5.96 -3.71
C PRO A 65 -4.72 4.86 -4.50
N VAL A 66 -3.53 4.47 -4.04
CA VAL A 66 -2.73 3.38 -4.62
C VAL A 66 -3.41 2.04 -4.38
N ALA A 67 -3.94 1.79 -3.18
CA ALA A 67 -4.67 0.54 -2.91
C ALA A 67 -5.97 0.45 -3.71
N GLN A 68 -6.69 1.58 -3.84
CA GLN A 68 -7.89 1.66 -4.69
C GLN A 68 -7.56 1.33 -6.15
N ARG A 69 -6.46 1.89 -6.69
CA ARG A 69 -5.97 1.59 -8.04
C ARG A 69 -5.60 0.13 -8.22
N GLU A 70 -4.80 -0.45 -7.32
CA GLU A 70 -4.38 -1.86 -7.40
C GLU A 70 -5.58 -2.83 -7.28
N LEU A 71 -6.56 -2.51 -6.44
CA LEU A 71 -7.80 -3.27 -6.32
C LEU A 71 -8.65 -3.18 -7.60
N ALA A 72 -8.72 -1.99 -8.21
CA ALA A 72 -9.43 -1.77 -9.47
C ALA A 72 -8.83 -2.58 -10.63
N LEU A 73 -7.49 -2.62 -10.73
CA LEU A 73 -6.77 -3.42 -11.72
C LEU A 73 -7.09 -4.92 -11.60
N ARG A 74 -7.26 -5.43 -10.38
CA ARG A 74 -7.69 -6.82 -10.13
C ARG A 74 -9.12 -7.05 -10.56
N TYR A 75 -10.02 -6.12 -10.22
CA TYR A 75 -11.43 -6.24 -10.55
C TYR A 75 -11.68 -6.13 -12.06
N LEU A 76 -10.81 -5.44 -12.80
CA LEU A 76 -10.85 -5.41 -14.26
C LEU A 76 -10.70 -6.78 -14.92
N ALA A 77 -9.97 -7.71 -14.30
CA ALA A 77 -9.84 -9.07 -14.82
C ALA A 77 -11.16 -9.86 -14.72
N ASN A 78 -12.10 -9.42 -13.86
CA ASN A 78 -13.40 -10.04 -13.70
C ASN A 78 -14.51 -9.17 -14.32
N PRO A 79 -15.16 -9.60 -15.42
CA PRO A 79 -16.19 -8.81 -16.08
C PRO A 79 -17.38 -8.45 -15.17
N ALA A 80 -17.69 -9.28 -14.17
CA ALA A 80 -18.76 -9.00 -13.20
C ALA A 80 -18.42 -7.83 -12.26
N LYS A 81 -17.13 -7.62 -11.96
CA LYS A 81 -16.66 -6.56 -11.06
C LYS A 81 -16.22 -5.27 -11.79
N ARG A 82 -16.48 -5.17 -13.09
CA ARG A 82 -16.03 -4.03 -13.91
C ARG A 82 -16.58 -2.68 -13.41
N HIS A 83 -17.82 -2.66 -12.91
CA HIS A 83 -18.42 -1.44 -12.36
C HIS A 83 -17.74 -1.01 -11.06
N GLU A 84 -17.43 -1.96 -10.16
CA GLU A 84 -16.67 -1.69 -8.93
C GLU A 84 -15.26 -1.20 -9.24
N ALA A 85 -14.60 -1.76 -10.25
CA ALA A 85 -13.29 -1.29 -10.71
C ALA A 85 -13.34 0.18 -11.14
N MET A 86 -14.39 0.58 -11.87
CA MET A 86 -14.57 1.97 -12.32
C MET A 86 -14.70 2.92 -11.13
N GLN A 87 -15.53 2.58 -10.14
CA GLN A 87 -15.70 3.39 -8.93
C GLN A 87 -14.42 3.51 -8.11
N LEU A 88 -13.62 2.45 -8.04
CA LEU A 88 -12.32 2.46 -7.36
C LEU A 88 -11.33 3.40 -8.06
N PHE A 89 -11.25 3.33 -9.39
CA PHE A 89 -10.42 4.26 -10.15
C PHE A 89 -10.93 5.72 -10.06
N GLU A 90 -12.24 5.96 -10.05
CA GLU A 90 -12.80 7.30 -9.86
C GLU A 90 -12.39 7.90 -8.51
N ARG A 91 -12.48 7.10 -7.43
CA ARG A 91 -12.03 7.53 -6.10
C ARG A 91 -10.54 7.84 -6.08
N ALA A 92 -9.70 6.98 -6.65
CA ALA A 92 -8.26 7.17 -6.68
C ALA A 92 -7.85 8.37 -7.55
N ALA A 93 -8.50 8.56 -8.70
CA ALA A 93 -8.26 9.69 -9.60
C ALA A 93 -8.68 11.01 -8.95
N ASN A 94 -9.82 11.05 -8.26
CA ASN A 94 -10.27 12.22 -7.50
C ASN A 94 -9.32 12.56 -6.34
N ALA A 95 -8.63 11.56 -5.79
CA ALA A 95 -7.58 11.75 -4.79
C ALA A 95 -6.21 12.11 -5.40
N GLY A 96 -6.11 12.26 -6.72
CA GLY A 96 -4.91 12.74 -7.43
C GLY A 96 -4.00 11.64 -8.00
N ASP A 97 -4.44 10.37 -8.01
CA ASP A 97 -3.67 9.29 -8.64
C ASP A 97 -3.79 9.37 -10.18
N ALA A 98 -2.72 9.80 -10.84
CA ALA A 98 -2.66 9.94 -12.28
C ALA A 98 -2.82 8.60 -13.02
N GLN A 99 -2.32 7.50 -12.46
CA GLN A 99 -2.43 6.16 -13.05
C GLN A 99 -3.87 5.64 -12.99
N ALA A 100 -4.60 5.98 -11.93
CA ALA A 100 -6.02 5.70 -11.84
C ALA A 100 -6.83 6.50 -12.87
N ALA A 101 -6.49 7.77 -13.09
CA ALA A 101 -7.12 8.60 -14.11
C ALA A 101 -6.88 8.06 -15.53
N GLU A 102 -5.64 7.65 -15.84
CA GLU A 102 -5.33 6.93 -17.09
C GLU A 102 -6.14 5.64 -17.21
N GLY A 103 -6.32 4.94 -16.09
CA GLY A 103 -7.13 3.73 -16.06
C GLY A 103 -8.60 3.95 -16.38
N LEU A 104 -9.21 5.03 -15.87
CA LEU A 104 -10.58 5.40 -16.26
C LEU A 104 -10.71 5.61 -17.76
N VAL A 105 -9.78 6.38 -18.35
CA VAL A 105 -9.77 6.64 -19.80
C VAL A 105 -9.65 5.32 -20.57
N GLY A 106 -8.77 4.42 -20.13
CA GLY A 106 -8.63 3.08 -20.70
C GLY A 106 -9.91 2.25 -20.62
N MET A 107 -10.66 2.34 -19.52
CA MET A 107 -11.95 1.66 -19.36
C MET A 107 -13.02 2.23 -20.30
N TYR A 108 -13.11 3.56 -20.43
CA TYR A 108 -14.05 4.22 -21.35
C TYR A 108 -13.78 3.86 -22.81
N HIS A 109 -12.51 3.73 -23.20
CA HIS A 109 -12.10 3.39 -24.56
C HIS A 109 -12.06 1.88 -24.84
N GLY A 110 -12.32 1.03 -23.84
CA GLY A 110 -12.24 -0.44 -23.98
C GLY A 110 -10.81 -0.99 -24.04
N ASN A 111 -9.78 -0.18 -23.78
CA ASN A 111 -8.36 -0.53 -23.84
C ASN A 111 -7.82 -1.08 -22.49
N THR A 112 -8.48 -2.08 -21.92
CA THR A 112 -8.12 -2.62 -20.60
C THR A 112 -6.78 -3.39 -20.59
N ALA A 113 -6.34 -3.92 -21.74
CA ALA A 113 -5.09 -4.66 -21.86
C ALA A 113 -3.83 -3.78 -21.66
N ALA A 114 -3.89 -2.50 -22.07
CA ALA A 114 -2.79 -1.55 -21.88
C ALA A 114 -2.66 -1.12 -20.40
N MET A 115 -3.73 -1.21 -19.62
CA MET A 115 -3.76 -0.77 -18.22
C MET A 115 -3.03 -1.73 -17.29
N GLN A 116 -2.98 -3.03 -17.61
CA GLN A 116 -2.25 -4.02 -16.80
C GLN A 116 -0.73 -3.92 -16.94
N SER A 117 -0.21 -3.34 -18.05
CA SER A 117 1.24 -3.21 -18.26
C SER A 117 1.84 -1.94 -17.64
N GLY A 118 1.02 -0.92 -17.36
CA GLY A 118 1.46 0.37 -16.82
C GLY A 118 1.89 0.31 -15.34
N SER A 119 1.18 -0.47 -14.51
CA SER A 119 1.42 -0.49 -13.06
C SER A 119 2.80 -1.03 -12.65
N GLY A 120 3.43 -1.87 -13.48
CA GLY A 120 4.74 -2.48 -13.19
C GLY A 120 5.96 -1.58 -13.42
N ASN A 121 5.82 -0.46 -14.13
CA ASN A 121 6.97 0.35 -14.56
C ASN A 121 7.36 1.46 -13.57
N SER A 122 6.46 1.91 -12.69
CA SER A 122 6.69 3.05 -11.79
C SER A 122 7.80 2.80 -10.75
N ALA A 123 7.89 1.59 -10.20
CA ALA A 123 8.97 1.21 -9.29
C ALA A 123 10.34 1.07 -10.01
N ILE A 124 10.34 0.59 -11.25
CA ILE A 124 11.55 0.46 -12.07
C ILE A 124 12.06 1.85 -12.48
N SER A 125 11.17 2.78 -12.82
CA SER A 125 11.56 4.16 -13.14
C SER A 125 12.11 4.91 -11.93
N ALA A 126 11.49 4.78 -10.75
CA ALA A 126 12.01 5.42 -9.54
C ALA A 126 13.39 4.86 -9.15
N GLY A 127 13.56 3.53 -9.18
CA GLY A 127 14.85 2.89 -8.93
C GLY A 127 15.95 3.25 -9.93
N ARG A 128 15.59 3.45 -11.21
CA ARG A 128 16.53 3.87 -12.26
C ARG A 128 17.01 5.31 -12.06
N VAL A 129 16.11 6.23 -11.75
CA VAL A 129 16.43 7.65 -11.50
C VAL A 129 17.37 7.80 -10.30
N ILE A 130 17.17 7.01 -9.23
CA ILE A 130 18.03 7.07 -8.04
C ILE A 130 19.45 6.56 -8.35
N LYS A 131 19.59 5.55 -9.22
CA LYS A 131 20.90 5.02 -9.61
C LYS A 131 21.66 5.97 -10.55
N GLU A 132 20.98 6.64 -11.46
CA GLU A 132 21.61 7.64 -12.34
C GLU A 132 22.06 8.88 -11.56
N ALA A 133 21.26 9.38 -10.61
CA ALA A 133 21.66 10.51 -9.77
C ALA A 133 22.91 10.22 -8.91
N ALA A 134 23.07 8.98 -8.45
CA ALA A 134 24.26 8.57 -7.69
C ALA A 134 25.53 8.43 -8.55
N ASN A 135 25.39 8.13 -9.85
CA ASN A 135 26.54 7.91 -10.75
C ASN A 135 27.11 9.22 -11.33
N VAL A 136 26.32 10.29 -11.38
CA VAL A 136 26.76 11.59 -11.94
C VAL A 136 27.69 12.36 -10.98
N ASN A 137 27.79 11.95 -9.71
CA ASN A 137 28.50 12.70 -8.67
C ASN A 137 29.92 12.19 -8.32
N TYR A 138 30.49 11.24 -9.09
CA TYR A 138 31.83 10.66 -8.84
C TYR A 138 32.81 10.82 -10.01
N LEU A 139 32.88 12.01 -10.61
CA LEU A 139 34.02 12.39 -11.45
C LEU A 139 34.77 13.56 -10.78
N PRO A 140 35.86 13.32 -10.03
CA PRO A 140 36.79 14.41 -9.73
C PRO A 140 37.42 14.89 -11.05
N ARG A 141 37.41 16.21 -11.24
CA ARG A 141 38.06 16.90 -12.36
C ARG A 141 39.57 16.68 -12.38
#